data_AF-A0A011N6P5-F1
#
_entry.id   AF-A0A011N6P5-F1
#
_cell.length_a   1.000
_cell.length_b   1.000
_cell.length_c   1.000
_cell.angle_alpha   90.00
_cell.angle_beta   90.00
_cell.angle_gamma   90.00
#
_symmetry.space_group_name_H-M   'P 1'
#
loop_
_entity.id
_entity.type
_entity.pdbx_description
1 polymer ?
#
loop_
_entity_poly.entity_id
_entity_poly.type
_entity_poly.pdbx_seq_one_letter_code
_entity_poly.pdbx_strand_id
1 'polypeptide(L)'
;MTSLVDEADFDAGRWYRLLQEHRVSVWYTAPTAIRMLMKGGEELARQYRYPELRFIASVGEPLNPEAVWWGQQVLGLPIHDNWWQTETGAIMIANVLAMDIKPGSMGKPLPGIDARLMRRHAGGGIEEVIADDVEGELALRVGWPSMFRGYLGQEERYRKCFAGDYYLTGDLVRRDAEGYFWFVGRVDDLIKSAGHLIGPFEVESVLMEHPAVAEAGVIGKPDPVAGEVVKAFVLLKPGFGESESLRMELLGHARKRLGAVVAPKEIAFVSTLPRTRSGKILRRLLKTRELGLPEGDTSVLDDSG
;
A
#
# COMPACT_ATOMS: atom_id res chain seq x y z
N MET A 1 23.79 3.12 18.15
CA MET A 1 22.35 2.97 17.90
C MET A 1 21.90 1.73 18.66
N THR A 2 20.92 1.86 19.56
CA THR A 2 20.31 0.70 20.24
C THR A 2 19.03 0.36 19.50
N SER A 3 18.85 -0.90 19.12
CA SER A 3 17.65 -1.37 18.43
C SER A 3 16.85 -2.28 19.36
N LEU A 4 15.54 -2.07 19.39
CA LEU A 4 14.58 -2.97 20.00
C LEU A 4 13.81 -3.66 18.87
N VAL A 5 13.80 -4.99 18.88
CA VAL A 5 13.03 -5.80 17.91
C VAL A 5 12.08 -6.68 18.73
N ASP A 6 10.78 -6.53 18.49
CA ASP A 6 9.74 -7.37 19.09
C ASP A 6 9.33 -8.43 18.06
N GLU A 7 9.68 -9.69 18.31
CA GLU A 7 9.41 -10.82 17.41
C GLU A 7 8.10 -11.55 17.75
N ALA A 8 7.41 -11.16 18.82
CA ALA A 8 6.17 -11.79 19.25
C ALA A 8 4.96 -11.29 18.44
N ASP A 9 3.89 -12.10 18.43
CA ASP A 9 2.63 -11.76 17.77
C ASP A 9 2.09 -10.41 18.22
N PHE A 10 1.47 -9.68 17.30
CA PHE A 10 1.02 -8.32 17.55
C PHE A 10 0.15 -8.21 18.82
N ASP A 11 0.58 -7.32 19.73
CA ASP A 11 -0.19 -6.91 20.89
C ASP A 11 -0.05 -5.40 21.08
N ALA A 12 -1.17 -4.68 20.92
CA ALA A 12 -1.19 -3.23 20.98
C ALA A 12 -0.68 -2.67 22.32
N GLY A 13 -1.09 -3.29 23.43
CA GLY A 13 -0.70 -2.84 24.77
C GLY A 13 0.79 -3.00 25.03
N ARG A 14 1.37 -4.12 24.59
CA ARG A 14 2.80 -4.40 24.65
C ARG A 14 3.56 -3.38 23.81
N TRP A 15 3.12 -3.11 22.58
CA TRP A 15 3.79 -2.15 21.72
C TRP A 15 3.82 -0.74 22.34
N TYR A 16 2.70 -0.23 22.85
CA TYR A 16 2.68 1.06 23.54
C TYR A 16 3.55 1.07 24.80
N ARG A 17 3.53 -0.02 25.58
CA ARG A 17 4.40 -0.19 26.75
C ARG A 17 5.88 -0.16 26.38
N LEU A 18 6.28 -0.86 25.32
CA LEU A 18 7.66 -0.89 24.83
C LEU A 18 8.13 0.50 24.39
N LEU A 19 7.28 1.26 23.68
CA LEU A 19 7.59 2.64 23.31
C LEU A 19 7.88 3.51 24.54
N GLN A 20 7.09 3.37 25.60
CA GLN A 20 7.23 4.12 26.84
C GLN A 20 8.44 3.66 27.69
N GLU A 21 8.51 2.36 28.03
CA GLU A 21 9.50 1.80 28.97
C GLU A 21 10.91 1.87 28.40
N HIS A 22 11.07 1.61 27.11
CA HIS A 22 12.37 1.69 26.44
C HIS A 22 12.68 3.07 25.86
N ARG A 23 11.80 4.05 26.08
CA ARG A 23 11.98 5.44 25.64
C ARG A 23 12.35 5.51 24.15
N VAL A 24 11.58 4.79 23.33
CA VAL A 24 11.85 4.67 21.90
C VAL A 24 11.75 6.05 21.24
N SER A 25 12.81 6.46 20.56
CA SER A 25 12.86 7.77 19.89
C SER A 25 12.49 7.73 18.41
N VAL A 26 12.74 6.60 17.75
CA VAL A 26 12.38 6.36 16.36
C VAL A 26 11.66 5.03 16.27
N TRP A 27 10.45 5.04 15.73
CA TRP A 27 9.65 3.85 15.56
C TRP A 27 9.38 3.58 14.08
N TYR A 28 9.65 2.36 13.65
CA TYR A 28 9.51 1.94 12.26
C TYR A 28 8.67 0.67 12.20
N THR A 29 7.55 0.71 11.48
CA THR A 29 6.56 -0.38 11.46
C THR A 29 5.80 -0.47 10.14
N ALA A 30 4.95 -1.48 9.97
CA ALA A 30 4.16 -1.66 8.76
C ALA A 30 2.78 -0.97 8.86
N PRO A 31 2.18 -0.53 7.72
CA PRO A 31 0.80 -0.02 7.71
C PRO A 31 -0.21 -0.98 8.30
N THR A 32 -0.04 -2.30 8.11
CA THR A 32 -0.91 -3.31 8.72
C THR A 32 -0.97 -3.17 10.25
N ALA A 33 0.18 -3.04 10.92
CA ALA A 33 0.20 -2.90 12.37
C ALA A 33 -0.43 -1.58 12.82
N ILE A 34 -0.21 -0.49 12.06
CA ILE A 34 -0.86 0.80 12.33
C ILE A 34 -2.39 0.68 12.25
N ARG A 35 -2.92 0.00 11.22
CA ARG A 35 -4.37 -0.26 11.11
C ARG A 35 -4.90 -1.06 12.30
N MET A 36 -4.15 -2.05 12.78
CA MET A 36 -4.54 -2.83 13.95
C MET A 36 -4.56 -1.97 15.23
N LEU A 37 -3.63 -1.04 15.38
CA LEU A 37 -3.62 -0.07 16.48
C LEU A 37 -4.80 0.90 16.40
N MET A 38 -5.10 1.42 15.21
CA MET A 38 -6.28 2.27 14.96
C MET A 38 -7.58 1.53 15.32
N LYS A 39 -7.70 0.26 14.90
CA LYS A 39 -8.85 -0.60 15.23
C LYS A 39 -8.98 -0.85 16.74
N GLY A 40 -7.86 -0.90 17.46
CA GLY A 40 -7.83 -1.06 18.92
C GLY A 40 -8.35 0.13 19.72
N GLY A 41 -8.61 1.27 19.07
CA GLY A 41 -9.10 2.48 19.70
C GLY A 41 -8.00 3.37 20.28
N GLU A 42 -8.29 4.66 20.38
CA GLU A 42 -7.33 5.66 20.84
C GLU A 42 -7.16 5.64 22.37
N GLU A 43 -8.15 5.15 23.10
CA GLU A 43 -8.17 5.10 24.56
C GLU A 43 -6.99 4.30 25.11
N LEU A 44 -6.66 3.18 24.47
CA LEU A 44 -5.53 2.35 24.86
C LEU A 44 -4.21 3.10 24.67
N ALA A 45 -4.03 3.76 23.53
CA ALA A 45 -2.82 4.54 23.25
C ALA A 45 -2.64 5.70 24.24
N ARG A 46 -3.73 6.35 24.65
CA ARG A 46 -3.72 7.49 25.59
C ARG A 46 -3.39 7.12 27.04
N GLN A 47 -3.39 5.83 27.39
CA GLN A 47 -2.94 5.34 28.69
C GLN A 47 -1.41 5.44 28.86
N TYR A 48 -0.67 5.56 27.77
CA TYR A 48 0.79 5.62 27.76
C TYR A 48 1.30 7.04 27.44
N ARG A 49 2.61 7.25 27.61
CA ARG A 49 3.32 8.49 27.29
C ARG A 49 4.56 8.18 26.46
N TYR A 50 4.83 9.02 25.47
CA TYR A 50 5.90 8.82 24.49
C TYR A 50 6.92 9.98 24.53
N PRO A 51 7.54 10.29 25.68
CA PRO A 51 8.29 11.54 25.85
C PRO A 51 9.52 11.69 24.94
N GLU A 52 10.09 10.58 24.45
CA GLU A 52 11.27 10.61 23.57
C GLU A 52 10.93 10.35 22.09
N LEU A 53 9.69 9.95 21.79
CA LEU A 53 9.29 9.60 20.44
C LEU A 53 9.32 10.87 19.58
N ARG A 54 10.15 10.86 18.54
CA ARG A 54 10.38 12.03 17.66
C ARG A 54 10.20 11.71 16.17
N PHE A 55 10.06 10.44 15.81
CA PHE A 55 9.83 10.03 14.43
C PHE A 55 9.09 8.70 14.36
N ILE A 56 8.04 8.65 13.54
CA ILE A 56 7.31 7.42 13.24
C ILE A 56 7.33 7.23 11.73
N ALA A 57 7.79 6.07 11.30
CA ALA A 57 7.90 5.72 9.90
C ALA A 57 7.13 4.43 9.60
N SER A 58 6.48 4.43 8.45
CA SER A 58 5.77 3.28 7.91
C SER A 58 6.49 2.71 6.69
N VAL A 59 6.33 1.41 6.44
CA VAL A 59 6.93 0.74 5.30
C VAL A 59 6.24 -0.55 4.86
N GLY A 60 6.41 -0.87 3.58
CA GLY A 60 6.18 -2.20 3.01
C GLY A 60 4.82 -2.35 2.35
N GLU A 61 3.89 -1.46 2.65
CA GLU A 61 2.59 -1.29 1.99
C GLU A 61 2.32 0.21 1.82
N PRO A 62 1.41 0.60 0.93
CA PRO A 62 1.01 2.01 0.85
C PRO A 62 0.30 2.43 2.14
N LEU A 63 0.63 3.63 2.63
CA LEU A 63 0.06 4.19 3.86
C LEU A 63 -1.23 4.98 3.55
N ASN A 64 -2.34 4.60 4.18
CA ASN A 64 -3.60 5.33 4.04
C ASN A 64 -3.49 6.74 4.68
N PRO A 65 -4.00 7.80 4.04
CA PRO A 65 -4.09 9.15 4.61
C PRO A 65 -4.58 9.22 6.07
N GLU A 66 -5.57 8.42 6.43
CA GLU A 66 -6.15 8.38 7.79
C GLU A 66 -5.11 8.01 8.84
N ALA A 67 -4.16 7.12 8.53
CA ALA A 67 -3.11 6.72 9.45
C ALA A 67 -2.15 7.87 9.79
N VAL A 68 -1.90 8.77 8.83
CA VAL A 68 -1.07 9.97 9.04
C VAL A 68 -1.75 10.89 10.06
N TRP A 69 -3.05 11.14 9.88
CA TRP A 69 -3.85 11.98 10.79
C TRP A 69 -4.02 11.35 12.16
N TRP A 70 -4.31 10.05 12.21
CA TRP A 70 -4.42 9.31 13.46
C TRP A 70 -3.12 9.39 14.26
N GLY A 71 -1.96 9.21 13.62
CA GLY A 71 -0.67 9.39 14.30
C GLY A 71 -0.54 10.78 14.92
N GLN A 72 -0.86 11.83 14.17
CA GLN A 72 -0.80 13.21 14.65
C GLN A 72 -1.73 13.44 15.86
N GLN A 73 -2.94 12.87 15.83
CA GLN A 73 -3.96 13.06 16.87
C GLN A 73 -3.70 12.22 18.12
N VAL A 74 -3.23 10.98 17.96
CA VAL A 74 -3.15 9.98 19.02
C VAL A 74 -1.74 9.86 19.60
N LEU A 75 -0.73 9.95 18.75
CA LEU A 75 0.68 9.81 19.12
C LEU A 75 1.42 11.15 19.16
N GLY A 76 0.78 12.23 18.70
CA GLY A 76 1.35 13.58 18.63
C GLY A 76 2.31 13.81 17.46
N LEU A 77 2.47 12.82 16.58
CA LEU A 77 3.38 12.87 15.44
C LEU A 77 2.74 12.24 14.20
N PRO A 78 2.88 12.85 13.02
CA PRO A 78 2.40 12.22 11.80
C PRO A 78 3.26 10.99 11.48
N ILE A 79 2.68 10.02 10.78
CA ILE A 79 3.40 8.84 10.33
C ILE A 79 3.95 9.08 8.93
N HIS A 80 5.27 8.89 8.78
CA HIS A 80 5.99 9.12 7.54
C HIS A 80 6.05 7.86 6.67
N ASP A 81 5.51 7.92 5.45
CA ASP A 81 5.62 6.80 4.51
C ASP A 81 7.04 6.69 3.91
N ASN A 82 7.51 5.46 3.70
CA ASN A 82 8.79 5.13 3.07
C ASN A 82 8.59 4.01 2.06
N TRP A 83 8.93 4.31 0.81
CA TRP A 83 8.86 3.35 -0.27
C TRP A 83 10.24 2.86 -0.69
N TRP A 84 10.32 1.54 -0.82
CA TRP A 84 11.44 0.80 -1.39
C TRP A 84 11.04 -0.64 -1.66
N GLN A 85 11.95 -1.39 -2.28
CA GLN A 85 11.80 -2.80 -2.62
C GLN A 85 13.05 -3.57 -2.19
N THR A 86 12.93 -4.89 -2.02
CA THR A 86 14.07 -5.76 -1.73
C THR A 86 15.23 -5.52 -2.71
N GLU A 87 14.92 -5.35 -3.99
CA GLU A 87 15.85 -5.10 -5.10
C GLU A 87 16.59 -3.75 -4.98
N THR A 88 15.96 -2.77 -4.32
CA THR A 88 16.57 -1.44 -4.13
C THR A 88 17.54 -1.40 -2.95
N GLY A 89 17.39 -2.32 -1.99
CA GLY A 89 18.26 -2.50 -0.82
C GLY A 89 18.16 -1.44 0.27
N ALA A 90 17.57 -0.27 -0.01
CA ALA A 90 17.37 0.83 0.94
C ALA A 90 16.16 1.68 0.54
N ILE A 91 15.74 2.57 1.44
CA ILE A 91 14.67 3.54 1.18
C ILE A 91 15.01 4.40 -0.04
N MET A 92 14.05 4.58 -0.96
CA MET A 92 14.29 5.32 -2.21
C MET A 92 13.48 6.62 -2.27
N ILE A 93 12.21 6.56 -1.86
CA ILE A 93 11.29 7.70 -1.82
C ILE A 93 10.69 7.73 -0.41
N ALA A 94 10.69 8.88 0.24
CA ALA A 94 10.24 8.98 1.63
C ALA A 94 9.63 10.33 1.97
N ASN A 95 8.78 10.31 2.99
CA ASN A 95 8.44 11.50 3.77
C ASN A 95 9.53 11.78 4.80
N VAL A 96 10.36 12.80 4.60
CA VAL A 96 11.41 13.19 5.56
C VAL A 96 10.90 14.25 6.54
N LEU A 97 11.53 14.36 7.72
CA LEU A 97 11.17 15.35 8.75
C LEU A 97 11.24 16.81 8.26
N ALA A 98 12.08 17.09 7.27
CA ALA A 98 12.32 18.44 6.79
C ALA A 98 11.30 18.95 5.75
N MET A 99 10.22 18.20 5.48
CA MET A 99 9.22 18.59 4.50
C MET A 99 7.79 18.32 4.97
N ASP A 100 6.85 19.02 4.34
CA ASP A 100 5.43 18.79 4.57
C ASP A 100 5.03 17.39 4.11
N ILE A 101 4.21 16.74 4.91
CA ILE A 101 3.66 15.43 4.57
C ILE A 101 2.33 15.66 3.87
N LYS A 102 2.21 15.13 2.65
CA LYS A 102 0.92 15.02 1.96
C LYS A 102 0.34 13.64 2.27
N PRO A 103 -0.74 13.53 3.08
CA PRO A 103 -1.28 12.23 3.47
C PRO A 103 -1.63 11.37 2.25
N GLY A 104 -1.11 10.13 2.21
CA GLY A 104 -1.23 9.21 1.08
C GLY A 104 -0.13 9.31 0.02
N SER A 105 0.76 10.30 0.11
CA SER A 105 1.96 10.37 -0.74
C SER A 105 3.12 9.59 -0.13
N MET A 106 3.90 8.96 -1.00
CA MET A 106 5.18 8.32 -0.68
C MET A 106 6.27 9.35 -0.29
N GLY A 107 6.05 10.64 -0.56
CA GLY A 107 7.03 11.70 -0.38
C GLY A 107 7.85 11.96 -1.65
N LYS A 108 9.14 12.25 -1.48
CA LYS A 108 10.07 12.63 -2.56
C LYS A 108 11.30 11.71 -2.58
N PRO A 109 11.99 11.58 -3.73
CA PRO A 109 13.21 10.79 -3.81
C PRO A 109 14.27 11.28 -2.82
N LEU A 110 14.95 10.35 -2.16
CA LEU A 110 16.07 10.67 -1.27
C LEU A 110 17.26 11.24 -2.07
N PRO A 111 18.18 11.98 -1.41
CA PRO A 111 19.39 12.48 -2.07
C PRO A 111 20.16 11.38 -2.80
N GLY A 112 20.46 11.61 -4.08
CA GLY A 112 21.15 10.65 -4.94
C GLY A 112 20.24 9.62 -5.63
N ILE A 113 18.94 9.63 -5.35
CA ILE A 113 17.95 8.80 -6.04
C ILE A 113 17.30 9.61 -7.17
N ASP A 114 17.53 9.19 -8.41
CA ASP A 114 16.92 9.79 -9.59
C ASP A 114 15.69 8.96 -10.02
N ALA A 115 14.53 9.33 -9.48
CA ALA A 115 13.25 8.69 -9.77
C ALA A 115 12.50 9.42 -10.90
N ARG A 116 12.01 8.65 -11.87
CA ARG A 116 11.33 9.14 -13.07
C ARG A 116 10.00 8.42 -13.28
N LEU A 117 9.05 9.13 -13.87
CA LEU A 117 7.87 8.50 -14.47
C LEU A 117 8.22 8.09 -15.89
N MET A 118 7.93 6.85 -16.21
CA MET A 118 8.16 6.27 -17.52
C MET A 118 6.85 5.75 -18.11
N ARG A 119 6.73 5.81 -19.42
CA ARG A 119 5.68 5.15 -20.19
C ARG A 119 6.31 4.09 -21.07
N ARG A 120 5.74 2.89 -21.05
CA ARG A 120 6.14 1.80 -21.95
C ARG A 120 5.37 1.86 -23.26
N HIS A 121 6.05 1.68 -24.38
CA HIS A 121 5.40 1.58 -25.69
C HIS A 121 5.07 0.13 -26.04
N ALA A 122 4.00 -0.06 -26.83
CA ALA A 122 3.58 -1.38 -27.31
C ALA A 122 4.63 -2.09 -28.18
N GLY A 123 5.54 -1.35 -28.81
CA GLY A 123 6.67 -1.87 -29.61
C GLY A 123 7.95 -2.13 -28.81
N GLY A 124 7.91 -1.98 -27.48
CA GLY A 124 9.11 -1.97 -26.63
C GLY A 124 9.71 -0.56 -26.47
N GLY A 125 10.56 -0.41 -25.45
CA GLY A 125 11.14 0.88 -25.07
C GLY A 125 10.33 1.62 -24.00
N ILE A 126 10.98 2.61 -23.40
CA ILE A 126 10.42 3.50 -22.38
C ILE A 126 10.66 4.96 -22.76
N GLU A 127 9.71 5.81 -22.43
CA GLU A 127 9.77 7.27 -22.60
C GLU A 127 9.51 7.95 -21.26
N GLU A 128 10.29 8.99 -20.94
CA GLU A 128 10.07 9.77 -19.73
C GLU A 128 8.80 10.63 -19.86
N VAL A 129 7.91 10.53 -18.87
CA VAL A 129 6.73 11.37 -18.74
C VAL A 129 7.10 12.62 -17.95
N ILE A 130 7.14 13.76 -18.62
CA ILE A 130 7.53 15.04 -18.01
C ILE A 130 6.32 15.76 -17.38
N ALA A 131 5.10 15.46 -17.84
CA ALA A 131 3.88 16.09 -17.35
C ALA A 131 3.57 15.72 -15.89
N ASP A 132 3.13 16.71 -15.12
CA ASP A 132 2.66 16.53 -13.75
C ASP A 132 1.21 16.04 -13.73
N ASP A 133 0.84 15.40 -12.61
CA ASP A 133 -0.48 14.82 -12.35
C ASP A 133 -0.90 13.76 -13.37
N VAL A 134 0.08 13.14 -14.03
CA VAL A 134 -0.10 12.00 -14.93
C VAL A 134 0.47 10.74 -14.28
N GLU A 135 -0.17 9.60 -14.53
CA GLU A 135 0.31 8.30 -14.10
C GLU A 135 1.40 7.76 -15.04
N GLY A 136 2.39 7.08 -14.46
CA GLY A 136 3.47 6.42 -15.18
C GLY A 136 4.11 5.31 -14.35
N GLU A 137 4.82 4.41 -15.02
CA GLU A 137 5.65 3.40 -14.35
C GLU A 137 6.80 4.12 -13.62
N LEU A 138 6.97 3.84 -12.34
CA LEU A 138 8.12 4.34 -11.59
C LEU A 138 9.38 3.64 -12.08
N ALA A 139 10.37 4.44 -12.45
CA ALA A 139 11.69 3.96 -12.82
C ALA A 139 12.78 4.72 -12.05
N LEU A 140 13.86 4.02 -11.72
CA LEU A 140 14.99 4.58 -11.00
C LEU A 140 16.21 4.53 -11.91
N ARG A 141 16.92 5.65 -12.10
CA ARG A 141 18.19 5.61 -12.84
C ARG A 141 19.17 4.70 -12.11
N VAL A 142 19.79 3.78 -12.83
CA VAL A 142 20.77 2.85 -12.27
C VAL A 142 21.99 3.58 -11.72
N GLY A 143 22.63 3.00 -10.71
CA GLY A 143 23.87 3.52 -10.13
C GLY A 143 23.80 3.93 -8.66
N TRP A 144 22.66 3.69 -7.98
CA TRP A 144 22.61 3.90 -6.53
C TRP A 144 23.39 2.81 -5.78
N PRO A 145 23.92 3.09 -4.57
CA PRO A 145 24.88 2.19 -3.91
C PRO A 145 24.32 0.83 -3.45
N SER A 146 23.05 0.78 -3.04
CA SER A 146 22.40 -0.41 -2.46
C SER A 146 21.71 -1.31 -3.48
N MET A 147 21.92 -1.09 -4.78
CA MET A 147 21.28 -1.88 -5.84
C MET A 147 21.64 -3.37 -5.72
N PHE A 148 20.63 -4.22 -5.75
CA PHE A 148 20.79 -5.67 -5.85
C PHE A 148 21.66 -6.08 -7.05
N ARG A 149 22.35 -7.21 -6.91
CA ARG A 149 23.32 -7.70 -7.90
C ARG A 149 22.76 -8.71 -8.89
N GLY A 150 21.59 -9.26 -8.61
CA GLY A 150 21.00 -10.34 -9.39
C GLY A 150 20.08 -11.21 -8.56
N TYR A 151 19.25 -11.99 -9.23
CA TYR A 151 18.55 -13.12 -8.62
C TYR A 151 19.40 -14.38 -8.78
N LEU A 152 19.62 -15.13 -7.70
CA LEU A 152 20.46 -16.32 -7.71
C LEU A 152 19.96 -17.32 -8.78
N GLY A 153 20.82 -17.65 -9.74
CA GLY A 153 20.51 -18.56 -10.86
C GLY A 153 19.47 -18.04 -11.86
N GLN A 154 19.06 -16.78 -11.78
CA GLN A 154 17.97 -16.20 -12.58
C GLN A 154 18.41 -14.90 -13.28
N GLU A 155 19.51 -14.98 -14.04
CA GLU A 155 20.10 -13.85 -14.77
C GLU A 155 19.13 -13.20 -15.75
N GLU A 156 18.31 -13.99 -16.47
CA GLU A 156 17.31 -13.43 -17.39
C GLU A 156 16.25 -12.60 -16.68
N ARG A 157 15.83 -13.03 -15.47
CA ARG A 157 14.87 -12.28 -14.65
C ARG A 157 15.48 -10.95 -14.20
N TYR A 158 16.76 -10.97 -13.80
CA TYR A 158 17.48 -9.75 -13.44
C TYR A 158 17.53 -8.76 -14.61
N ARG A 159 17.91 -9.22 -15.81
CA ARG A 159 17.97 -8.37 -17.01
C ARG A 159 16.62 -7.75 -17.38
N LYS A 160 15.52 -8.48 -17.19
CA LYS A 160 14.15 -7.99 -17.43
C LYS A 160 13.73 -6.84 -16.50
N CYS A 161 14.41 -6.65 -15.38
CA CYS A 161 14.16 -5.50 -14.49
C CYS A 161 14.67 -4.18 -15.05
N PHE A 162 15.42 -4.17 -16.16
CA PHE A 162 16.05 -2.95 -16.68
C PHE A 162 15.59 -2.62 -18.09
N ALA A 163 15.50 -1.33 -18.38
CA ALA A 163 15.30 -0.79 -19.72
C ALA A 163 16.20 0.44 -19.90
N GLY A 164 17.23 0.31 -20.74
CA GLY A 164 18.29 1.33 -20.84
C GLY A 164 19.00 1.54 -19.50
N ASP A 165 19.16 2.81 -19.11
CA ASP A 165 19.81 3.20 -17.84
C ASP A 165 18.85 3.22 -16.64
N TYR A 166 17.70 2.54 -16.74
CA TYR A 166 16.67 2.57 -15.71
C TYR A 166 16.32 1.18 -15.21
N TYR A 167 16.23 1.06 -13.89
CA TYR A 167 15.55 -0.02 -13.19
C TYR A 167 14.05 0.25 -13.16
N LEU A 168 13.28 -0.72 -13.61
CA LEU A 168 11.82 -0.71 -13.64
C LEU A 168 11.30 -1.34 -12.36
N THR A 169 10.61 -0.55 -11.53
CA THR A 169 10.17 -1.01 -10.20
C THR A 169 8.94 -1.92 -10.28
N GLY A 170 8.18 -1.85 -11.38
CA GLY A 170 6.89 -2.52 -11.53
C GLY A 170 5.76 -1.83 -10.75
N ASP A 171 6.00 -0.63 -10.22
CA ASP A 171 4.99 0.18 -9.55
C ASP A 171 4.49 1.29 -10.49
N LEU A 172 3.18 1.53 -10.51
CA LEU A 172 2.54 2.68 -11.15
C LEU A 172 2.38 3.79 -10.12
N VAL A 173 2.80 5.00 -10.49
CA VAL A 173 2.76 6.18 -9.63
C VAL A 173 2.26 7.40 -10.39
N ARG A 174 1.77 8.39 -9.66
CA ARG A 174 1.55 9.75 -10.16
C ARG A 174 2.56 10.69 -9.49
N ARG A 175 3.15 11.61 -10.25
CA ARG A 175 3.96 12.71 -9.70
C ARG A 175 3.17 14.00 -9.76
N ASP A 176 2.99 14.67 -8.64
CA ASP A 176 2.34 15.99 -8.63
C ASP A 176 3.32 17.14 -8.98
N ALA A 177 2.77 18.33 -9.19
CA ALA A 177 3.54 19.53 -9.57
C ALA A 177 4.60 19.96 -8.53
N GLU A 178 4.52 19.47 -7.29
CA GLU A 178 5.50 19.75 -6.24
C GLU A 178 6.57 18.64 -6.13
N GLY A 179 6.50 17.64 -7.01
CA GLY A 179 7.43 16.52 -7.09
C GLY A 179 7.15 15.40 -6.10
N TYR A 180 5.97 15.38 -5.45
CA TYR A 180 5.57 14.27 -4.59
C TYR A 180 5.09 13.10 -5.43
N PHE A 181 5.47 11.90 -5.02
CA PHE A 181 5.05 10.66 -5.64
C PHE A 181 3.87 10.04 -4.90
N TRP A 182 2.89 9.58 -5.66
CA TRP A 182 1.66 8.98 -5.17
C TRP A 182 1.57 7.56 -5.71
N PHE A 183 1.48 6.58 -4.82
CA PHE A 183 1.37 5.18 -5.22
C PHE A 183 -0.02 4.91 -5.79
N VAL A 184 -0.08 4.34 -6.99
CA VAL A 184 -1.35 3.92 -7.61
C VAL A 184 -1.54 2.41 -7.45
N GLY A 185 -0.52 1.62 -7.78
CA GLY A 185 -0.61 0.17 -7.73
C GLY A 185 0.62 -0.54 -8.28
N ARG A 186 0.63 -1.87 -8.17
CA ARG A 186 1.56 -2.71 -8.93
C ARG A 186 1.04 -2.83 -10.35
N VAL A 187 1.91 -2.69 -11.35
CA VAL A 187 1.55 -2.85 -12.77
C VAL A 187 0.86 -4.20 -13.02
N ASP A 188 1.31 -5.25 -12.34
CA ASP A 188 0.73 -6.60 -12.45
C ASP A 188 -0.65 -6.75 -11.76
N ASP A 189 -0.98 -5.86 -10.81
CA ASP A 189 -2.25 -5.85 -10.08
C ASP A 189 -3.27 -4.83 -10.65
N LEU A 190 -2.89 -4.03 -11.65
CA LEU A 190 -3.77 -3.02 -12.23
C LEU A 190 -4.99 -3.64 -12.90
N ILE A 191 -6.16 -3.06 -12.61
CA ILE A 191 -7.42 -3.46 -13.20
C ILE A 191 -7.64 -2.66 -14.48
N LYS A 192 -7.78 -3.35 -15.61
CA LYS A 192 -8.00 -2.74 -16.91
C LYS A 192 -9.48 -2.71 -17.23
N SER A 193 -10.17 -1.67 -16.75
CA SER A 193 -11.63 -1.53 -16.91
C SER A 193 -11.99 -0.43 -17.89
N ALA A 194 -12.64 -0.80 -18.99
CA ALA A 194 -13.12 0.12 -20.03
C ALA A 194 -12.06 1.15 -20.47
N GLY A 195 -10.82 0.69 -20.68
CA GLY A 195 -9.69 1.52 -21.10
C GLY A 195 -8.99 2.32 -19.99
N HIS A 196 -9.46 2.25 -18.74
CA HIS A 196 -8.84 2.90 -17.59
C HIS A 196 -7.98 1.92 -16.80
N LEU A 197 -6.84 2.40 -16.30
CA LEU A 197 -6.01 1.69 -15.35
C LEU A 197 -6.46 2.08 -13.95
N ILE A 198 -6.94 1.10 -13.18
CA ILE A 198 -7.44 1.32 -11.84
C ILE A 198 -6.54 0.60 -10.86
N GLY A 199 -5.94 1.38 -9.96
CA GLY A 199 -5.18 0.87 -8.83
C GLY A 199 -6.12 0.27 -7.78
N PRO A 200 -5.95 -1.02 -7.38
CA PRO A 200 -6.77 -1.61 -6.32
C PRO A 200 -6.72 -0.82 -5.01
N PHE A 201 -5.55 -0.25 -4.70
CA PHE A 201 -5.30 0.45 -3.44
C PHE A 201 -6.14 1.72 -3.28
N GLU A 202 -6.38 2.47 -4.35
CA GLU A 202 -7.20 3.68 -4.32
C GLU A 202 -8.66 3.33 -3.93
N VAL A 203 -9.17 2.24 -4.53
CA VAL A 203 -10.51 1.75 -4.27
C VAL A 203 -10.64 1.23 -2.84
N GLU A 204 -9.66 0.46 -2.37
CA GLU A 204 -9.61 -0.04 -0.99
C GLU A 204 -9.57 1.10 0.02
N SER A 205 -8.75 2.12 -0.23
CA SER A 205 -8.61 3.28 0.65
C SER A 205 -9.94 4.01 0.83
N VAL A 206 -10.65 4.30 -0.27
CA VAL A 206 -11.96 4.96 -0.21
C VAL A 206 -13.01 4.10 0.50
N LEU A 207 -13.03 2.78 0.28
CA LEU A 207 -13.95 1.89 0.97
C LEU A 207 -13.68 1.87 2.48
N MET A 208 -12.42 1.87 2.88
CA MET A 208 -12.02 1.84 4.29
C MET A 208 -12.37 3.12 5.06
N GLU A 209 -12.59 4.26 4.38
CA GLU A 209 -13.12 5.47 5.02
C GLU A 209 -14.56 5.30 5.52
N HIS A 210 -15.28 4.27 5.05
CA HIS A 210 -16.65 4.03 5.49
C HIS A 210 -16.68 3.42 6.89
N PRO A 211 -17.52 3.92 7.83
CA PRO A 211 -17.53 3.47 9.23
C PRO A 211 -17.67 1.95 9.41
N ALA A 212 -18.44 1.29 8.54
CA ALA A 212 -18.70 -0.14 8.58
C ALA A 212 -17.53 -1.03 8.11
N VAL A 213 -16.59 -0.50 7.32
CA VAL A 213 -15.54 -1.31 6.67
C VAL A 213 -14.34 -1.41 7.59
N ALA A 214 -13.97 -2.65 7.96
CA ALA A 214 -12.71 -2.90 8.64
C ALA A 214 -11.56 -2.88 7.64
N GLU A 215 -11.69 -3.67 6.58
CA GLU A 215 -10.67 -3.86 5.55
C GLU A 215 -11.30 -4.18 4.20
N ALA A 216 -10.60 -3.87 3.11
CA ALA A 216 -11.03 -4.17 1.76
C ALA A 216 -9.87 -4.76 0.95
N GLY A 217 -10.17 -5.76 0.12
CA GLY A 217 -9.27 -6.26 -0.92
C GLY A 217 -9.94 -6.16 -2.28
N VAL A 218 -9.26 -5.57 -3.27
CA VAL A 218 -9.84 -5.29 -4.58
C VAL A 218 -9.11 -6.06 -5.68
N ILE A 219 -9.87 -6.60 -6.63
CA ILE A 219 -9.35 -7.32 -7.81
C ILE A 219 -10.08 -6.87 -9.08
N GLY A 220 -9.43 -7.11 -10.22
CA GLY A 220 -10.08 -7.11 -11.52
C GLY A 220 -10.74 -8.47 -11.77
N LYS A 221 -12.05 -8.46 -12.01
CA LYS A 221 -12.81 -9.63 -12.45
C LYS A 221 -13.05 -9.53 -13.96
N PRO A 222 -12.73 -10.54 -14.77
CA PRO A 222 -12.97 -10.50 -16.21
C PRO A 222 -14.42 -10.18 -16.55
N ASP A 223 -14.61 -9.26 -17.49
CA ASP A 223 -15.90 -8.84 -17.99
C ASP A 223 -15.87 -8.76 -19.52
N PRO A 224 -16.88 -9.31 -20.21
CA PRO A 224 -16.87 -9.39 -21.67
C PRO A 224 -16.97 -8.03 -22.38
N VAL A 225 -17.40 -6.97 -21.69
CA VAL A 225 -17.56 -5.63 -22.27
C VAL A 225 -16.46 -4.69 -21.81
N ALA A 226 -16.19 -4.66 -20.50
CA ALA A 226 -15.23 -3.75 -19.90
C ALA A 226 -13.79 -4.31 -19.89
N GLY A 227 -13.58 -5.56 -20.31
CA GLY A 227 -12.32 -6.28 -20.14
C GLY A 227 -12.20 -6.82 -18.72
N GLU A 228 -12.15 -5.93 -17.74
CA GLU A 228 -12.33 -6.24 -16.32
C GLU A 228 -13.33 -5.28 -15.67
N VAL A 229 -14.01 -5.74 -14.61
CA VAL A 229 -14.74 -4.89 -13.68
C VAL A 229 -14.08 -4.93 -12.31
N VAL A 230 -14.12 -3.81 -11.60
CA VAL A 230 -13.59 -3.71 -10.24
C VAL A 230 -14.51 -4.46 -9.28
N LYS A 231 -13.98 -5.49 -8.61
CA LYS A 231 -14.66 -6.23 -7.54
C LYS A 231 -13.94 -6.03 -6.22
N ALA A 232 -14.70 -5.68 -5.18
CA ALA A 232 -14.20 -5.50 -3.83
C ALA A 232 -14.68 -6.63 -2.91
N PHE A 233 -13.77 -7.15 -2.09
CA PHE A 233 -14.04 -8.03 -0.97
C PHE A 233 -13.92 -7.22 0.31
N VAL A 234 -15.00 -7.16 1.09
CA VAL A 234 -15.11 -6.26 2.24
C VAL A 234 -15.26 -7.10 3.51
N LEU A 235 -14.35 -6.85 4.46
CA LEU A 235 -14.47 -7.31 5.83
C LEU A 235 -15.11 -6.20 6.66
N LEU A 236 -16.22 -6.50 7.35
CA LEU A 236 -16.94 -5.53 8.16
C LEU A 236 -16.36 -5.42 9.58
N LYS A 237 -16.52 -4.26 10.22
CA LYS A 237 -16.22 -4.08 11.64
C LYS A 237 -17.24 -4.83 12.52
N PRO A 238 -16.86 -5.27 13.73
CA PRO A 238 -17.82 -5.83 14.69
C PRO A 238 -19.02 -4.90 14.91
N GLY A 239 -20.22 -5.48 14.97
CA GLY A 239 -21.47 -4.73 15.13
C GLY A 239 -22.15 -4.35 13.81
N PHE A 240 -21.49 -4.53 12.66
CA PHE A 240 -22.10 -4.41 11.34
C PHE A 240 -22.44 -5.78 10.76
N GLY A 241 -23.62 -5.91 10.18
CA GLY A 241 -24.09 -7.12 9.52
C GLY A 241 -24.15 -6.97 8.00
N GLU A 242 -23.91 -8.08 7.30
CA GLU A 242 -24.08 -8.14 5.85
C GLU A 242 -25.54 -7.88 5.48
N SER A 243 -25.77 -6.88 4.62
CA SER A 243 -27.09 -6.57 4.11
C SER A 243 -26.99 -5.94 2.72
N GLU A 244 -28.04 -6.09 1.92
CA GLU A 244 -28.08 -5.47 0.60
C GLU A 244 -28.11 -3.95 0.68
N SER A 245 -28.75 -3.39 1.72
CA SER A 245 -28.72 -1.95 1.99
C SER A 245 -27.29 -1.44 2.22
N LEU A 246 -26.50 -2.15 3.04
CA LEU A 246 -25.10 -1.77 3.29
C LEU A 246 -24.25 -1.93 2.03
N ARG A 247 -24.49 -2.97 1.23
CA ARG A 247 -23.79 -3.16 -0.05
C ARG A 247 -24.02 -1.96 -0.98
N MET A 248 -25.27 -1.54 -1.13
CA MET A 248 -25.64 -0.39 -1.96
C MET A 248 -25.09 0.94 -1.40
N GLU A 249 -25.06 1.09 -0.08
CA GLU A 249 -24.42 2.22 0.60
C GLU A 249 -22.93 2.31 0.27
N LEU A 250 -22.19 1.21 0.38
CA LEU A 250 -20.76 1.16 0.06
C LEU A 250 -20.47 1.43 -1.42
N LEU A 251 -21.27 0.87 -2.32
CA LEU A 251 -21.18 1.16 -3.76
C LEU A 251 -21.42 2.65 -4.04
N GLY A 252 -22.42 3.24 -3.38
CA GLY A 252 -22.75 4.67 -3.48
C GLY A 252 -21.64 5.57 -2.94
N HIS A 253 -21.09 5.22 -1.78
CA HIS A 253 -19.95 5.91 -1.14
C HIS A 253 -18.74 5.92 -2.08
N ALA A 254 -18.33 4.75 -2.57
CA ALA A 254 -17.20 4.62 -3.48
C ALA A 254 -17.45 5.40 -4.79
N ARG A 255 -18.64 5.29 -5.38
CA ARG A 255 -19.01 6.02 -6.61
C ARG A 255 -18.98 7.53 -6.44
N LYS A 256 -19.38 8.04 -5.27
CA LYS A 256 -19.34 9.48 -4.96
C LYS A 256 -17.90 10.00 -4.86
N ARG A 257 -16.96 9.20 -4.34
CA ARG A 257 -15.58 9.61 -4.07
C ARG A 257 -14.63 9.36 -5.25
N LEU A 258 -14.79 8.24 -5.94
CA LEU A 258 -13.90 7.79 -7.03
C LEU A 258 -14.47 8.08 -8.43
N GLY A 259 -15.76 8.40 -8.51
CA GLY A 259 -16.48 8.46 -9.78
C GLY A 259 -16.90 7.08 -10.32
N ALA A 260 -17.72 7.09 -11.36
CA ALA A 260 -18.37 5.88 -11.88
C ALA A 260 -17.42 4.89 -12.58
N VAL A 261 -16.27 5.35 -13.03
CA VAL A 261 -15.29 4.55 -13.77
C VAL A 261 -14.46 3.69 -12.81
N VAL A 262 -13.97 4.30 -11.73
CA VAL A 262 -13.03 3.69 -10.78
C VAL A 262 -13.75 2.88 -9.68
N ALA A 263 -14.97 3.29 -9.32
CA ALA A 263 -15.72 2.64 -8.24
C ALA A 263 -16.05 1.16 -8.54
N PRO A 264 -16.08 0.30 -7.49
CA PRO A 264 -16.41 -1.11 -7.63
C PRO A 264 -17.80 -1.29 -8.25
N LYS A 265 -17.92 -2.32 -9.09
CA LYS A 265 -19.21 -2.78 -9.65
C LYS A 265 -19.82 -3.88 -8.82
N GLU A 266 -18.97 -4.66 -8.15
CA GLU A 266 -19.36 -5.74 -7.24
C GLU A 266 -18.69 -5.54 -5.89
N ILE A 267 -19.45 -5.77 -4.82
CA ILE A 267 -18.93 -5.93 -3.47
C ILE A 267 -19.36 -7.32 -2.99
N ALA A 268 -18.42 -8.09 -2.45
CA ALA A 268 -18.68 -9.32 -1.71
C ALA A 268 -18.25 -9.11 -0.26
N PHE A 269 -19.09 -9.51 0.70
CA PHE A 269 -18.68 -9.51 2.09
C PHE A 269 -17.97 -10.82 2.40
N VAL A 270 -16.89 -10.75 3.18
CA VAL A 270 -16.07 -11.91 3.52
C VAL A 270 -15.78 -11.91 5.01
N SER A 271 -15.63 -13.11 5.58
CA SER A 271 -15.23 -13.29 6.97
C SER A 271 -13.74 -13.05 7.18
N THR A 272 -12.90 -13.31 6.17
CA THR A 272 -11.45 -13.08 6.20
C THR A 272 -10.91 -12.67 4.84
N LEU A 273 -9.78 -11.95 4.83
CA LEU A 273 -9.00 -11.65 3.63
C LEU A 273 -7.68 -12.42 3.70
N PRO A 274 -7.26 -13.13 2.63
CA PRO A 274 -6.02 -13.89 2.64
C PRO A 274 -4.82 -12.95 2.73
N ARG A 275 -3.86 -13.26 3.60
CA ARG A 275 -2.68 -12.43 3.83
C ARG A 275 -1.40 -13.23 3.89
N THR A 276 -0.31 -12.56 3.59
CA THR A 276 1.03 -13.05 3.96
C THR A 276 1.22 -12.96 5.48
N ARG A 277 2.22 -13.68 6.01
CA ARG A 277 2.70 -13.50 7.39
C ARG A 277 3.12 -12.06 7.74
N SER A 278 3.41 -11.23 6.73
CA SER A 278 3.70 -9.79 6.91
C SER A 278 2.44 -8.91 6.97
N GLY A 279 1.24 -9.49 6.87
CA GLY A 279 -0.03 -8.78 6.90
C GLY A 279 -0.56 -8.34 5.53
N LYS A 280 0.24 -8.43 4.46
CA LYS A 280 -0.15 -8.00 3.10
C LYS A 280 -1.28 -8.84 2.52
N ILE A 281 -2.32 -8.19 2.01
CA ILE A 281 -3.41 -8.87 1.28
C ILE A 281 -2.87 -9.57 0.03
N LEU A 282 -3.15 -10.87 -0.09
CA LEU A 282 -2.79 -11.70 -1.23
C LEU A 282 -3.85 -11.60 -2.33
N ARG A 283 -3.85 -10.50 -3.08
CA ARG A 283 -4.81 -10.23 -4.18
C ARG A 283 -4.80 -11.31 -5.27
N ARG A 284 -3.63 -11.86 -5.59
CA ARG A 284 -3.52 -13.02 -6.50
C ARG A 284 -4.44 -14.15 -6.04
N LEU A 285 -4.43 -14.48 -4.76
CA LEU A 285 -5.24 -15.57 -4.22
C LEU A 285 -6.73 -15.22 -4.23
N LEU A 286 -7.11 -13.98 -3.89
CA LEU A 286 -8.49 -13.50 -4.05
C LEU A 286 -8.98 -13.66 -5.49
N LYS A 287 -8.16 -13.24 -6.48
CA LYS A 287 -8.47 -13.37 -7.90
C LYS A 287 -8.60 -14.84 -8.31
N THR A 288 -7.66 -15.67 -7.90
CA THR A 288 -7.69 -17.11 -8.19
C THR A 288 -8.93 -17.79 -7.62
N ARG A 289 -9.32 -17.48 -6.36
CA ARG A 289 -10.54 -18.00 -5.73
C ARG A 289 -11.81 -17.55 -6.44
N GLU A 290 -11.93 -16.25 -6.74
CA GLU A 290 -13.08 -15.70 -7.47
C GLU A 290 -13.25 -16.35 -8.85
N LEU A 291 -12.14 -16.64 -9.54
CA LEU A 291 -12.15 -17.25 -10.86
C LEU A 291 -12.25 -18.79 -10.83
N GLY A 292 -12.29 -19.41 -9.66
CA GLY A 292 -12.29 -20.87 -9.51
C GLY A 292 -11.04 -21.54 -10.07
N LEU A 293 -9.91 -20.84 -10.08
CA LEU A 293 -8.63 -21.32 -10.59
C LEU A 293 -7.82 -22.02 -9.47
N PRO A 294 -6.86 -22.90 -9.82
CA PRO A 294 -6.00 -23.54 -8.83
C PRO A 294 -5.13 -22.53 -8.07
N GLU A 295 -5.09 -22.62 -6.73
CA GLU A 295 -4.49 -21.60 -5.84
C GLU A 295 -2.96 -21.43 -5.97
N GLY A 296 -2.26 -22.39 -6.56
CA GLY A 296 -0.80 -22.37 -6.71
C GLY A 296 -0.09 -22.50 -5.35
N ASP A 297 1.10 -21.90 -5.22
CA ASP A 297 1.83 -21.90 -3.94
C ASP A 297 1.16 -21.00 -2.89
N THR A 298 0.80 -21.60 -1.75
CA THR A 298 0.13 -21.00 -0.60
C THR A 298 1.02 -20.91 0.63
N SER A 299 2.30 -21.29 0.55
CA SER A 299 3.24 -21.40 1.69
C SER A 299 3.47 -20.10 2.48
N VAL A 300 3.19 -18.95 1.88
CA VAL A 300 3.32 -17.62 2.49
C VAL A 300 2.07 -17.16 3.25
N LEU A 301 0.96 -17.91 3.18
CA LEU A 301 -0.26 -17.60 3.92
C LEU A 301 0.00 -17.61 5.43
N ASP A 302 -0.66 -16.68 6.10
CA ASP A 302 -0.85 -16.76 7.53
C ASP A 302 -2.03 -17.71 7.81
N ASP A 303 -1.80 -18.74 8.64
CA ASP A 303 -2.79 -19.75 9.00
C ASP A 303 -3.74 -19.30 10.13
N SER A 304 -3.60 -18.05 10.60
CA SER A 304 -4.47 -17.47 11.63
C SER A 304 -5.77 -16.92 11.04
N GLY A 305 -6.70 -17.84 10.75
CA GLY A 305 -8.12 -17.57 10.48
C GLY A 305 -8.98 -17.59 11.73
#